data_AF-A0A965N6M9-F1
#
_entry.id   AF-A0A965N6M9-F1
#
_cell.length_a   1.000
_cell.length_b   1.000
_cell.length_c   1.000
_cell.angle_alpha   90.00
_cell.angle_beta   90.00
_cell.angle_gamma   90.00
#
_symmetry.space_group_name_H-M   'P 1'
#
loop_
_entity.id
_entity.type
_entity.pdbx_description
1 polymer ?
#
loop_
_entity_poly.entity_id
_entity_poly.type
_entity_poly.pdbx_seq_one_letter_code
_entity_poly.pdbx_strand_id
1 'polypeptide(L)'
;MLESSTVMPLPPASPHRSLKHRRQLEVEVYRRDDGLWEMDARLRDIKSRDTLMNHGELRMMGDPIHDLRLRLVVQHDGHIVDSGSQSSRVPHPGHCEFKQTDPYRELIGLNLKRDFRRSSLERLVGVRGCTHLTELAQVL
;
A
#
# COMPACT_ATOMS: atom_id res chain seq x y z
N MET A 1 -33.79 -20.55 15.82
CA MET A 1 -33.70 -20.73 14.36
C MET A 1 -32.35 -20.21 13.94
N LEU A 2 -31.43 -21.09 13.54
CA LEU A 2 -30.09 -20.71 13.08
C LEU A 2 -30.23 -20.24 11.63
N GLU A 3 -30.04 -18.95 11.40
CA GLU A 3 -29.98 -18.39 10.05
C GLU A 3 -28.74 -18.93 9.35
N SER A 4 -28.96 -19.78 8.35
CA SER A 4 -27.91 -20.32 7.50
C SER A 4 -27.39 -19.19 6.62
N SER A 5 -26.18 -18.72 6.88
CA SER A 5 -25.52 -17.72 6.04
C SER A 5 -25.23 -18.33 4.67
N THR A 6 -25.98 -17.89 3.66
CA THR A 6 -25.79 -18.33 2.28
C THR A 6 -24.50 -17.72 1.74
N VAL A 7 -23.42 -18.49 1.76
CA VAL A 7 -22.17 -18.10 1.08
C VAL A 7 -22.46 -18.14 -0.43
N MET A 8 -22.43 -16.98 -1.09
CA MET A 8 -22.48 -16.93 -2.54
C MET A 8 -21.13 -17.41 -3.10
N PRO A 9 -21.08 -18.47 -3.93
CA PRO A 9 -19.82 -18.94 -4.48
C PRO A 9 -19.31 -17.99 -5.56
N LEU A 10 -17.98 -17.86 -5.66
CA LEU A 10 -17.35 -17.23 -6.81
C LEU A 10 -17.63 -18.05 -8.08
N PRO A 11 -17.58 -17.43 -9.28
CA PRO A 11 -17.59 -18.16 -10.53
C PRO A 11 -16.48 -19.23 -10.56
N PRO A 12 -16.72 -20.40 -11.19
CA PRO A 12 -15.71 -21.44 -11.28
C PRO A 12 -14.45 -20.92 -11.97
N ALA A 13 -13.31 -21.29 -11.42
CA ALA A 13 -12.03 -21.00 -12.03
C ALA A 13 -11.89 -21.69 -13.39
N SER A 14 -11.33 -21.00 -14.39
CA SER A 14 -10.87 -21.67 -15.61
C SER A 14 -9.81 -22.73 -15.25
N PRO A 15 -9.93 -23.97 -15.76
CA PRO A 15 -8.95 -25.04 -15.50
C PRO A 15 -7.58 -24.73 -16.12
N HIS A 16 -7.49 -23.78 -17.06
CA HIS A 16 -6.27 -23.41 -17.77
C HIS A 16 -5.70 -22.04 -17.34
N ARG A 17 -6.11 -21.50 -16.18
CA ARG A 17 -5.55 -20.24 -15.67
C ARG A 17 -4.12 -20.43 -15.14
N SER A 18 -3.28 -19.42 -15.31
CA SER A 18 -1.95 -19.35 -14.67
C SER A 18 -1.80 -18.05 -13.91
N LEU A 19 -1.19 -18.10 -12.71
CA LEU A 19 -0.87 -16.90 -11.95
C LEU A 19 0.19 -16.11 -12.72
N LYS A 20 -0.04 -14.81 -12.96
CA LYS A 20 0.91 -13.90 -13.63
C LYS A 20 1.48 -12.83 -12.71
N HIS A 21 0.70 -12.44 -11.71
CA HIS A 21 1.01 -11.36 -10.79
C HIS A 21 0.30 -11.64 -9.47
N ARG A 22 0.98 -11.41 -8.36
CA ARG A 22 0.39 -11.41 -7.02
C ARG A 22 0.63 -10.03 -6.42
N ARG A 23 -0.45 -9.30 -6.16
CA ARG A 23 -0.43 -8.09 -5.31
C ARG A 23 -0.94 -8.48 -3.94
N GLN A 24 -0.22 -8.07 -2.91
CA GLN A 24 -0.62 -8.22 -1.51
C GLN A 24 -0.61 -6.85 -0.86
N LEU A 25 -1.71 -6.56 -0.16
CA LEU A 25 -1.88 -5.39 0.69
C LEU A 25 -2.08 -5.92 2.10
N GLU A 26 -1.24 -5.48 3.02
CA GLU A 26 -1.28 -5.84 4.42
C GLU A 26 -1.38 -4.56 5.23
N VAL A 27 -2.27 -4.54 6.23
CA VAL A 27 -2.43 -3.40 7.13
C VAL A 27 -2.44 -3.96 8.53
N GLU A 28 -1.44 -3.58 9.31
CA GLU A 28 -1.34 -3.91 10.72
C GLU A 28 -1.62 -2.66 11.54
N VAL A 29 -2.45 -2.79 12.58
CA VAL A 29 -2.88 -1.66 13.40
C VAL A 29 -2.53 -1.95 14.86
N TYR A 30 -1.73 -1.05 15.43
CA TYR A 30 -1.17 -1.16 16.77
C TYR A 30 -1.71 -0.03 17.64
N ARG A 31 -2.11 -0.35 18.87
CA ARG A 31 -2.37 0.67 19.89
C ARG A 31 -1.07 0.95 20.64
N ARG A 32 -0.72 2.21 20.84
CA ARG A 32 0.43 2.66 21.63
C ARG A 32 0.01 2.99 23.07
N ASP A 33 0.96 2.92 23.99
CA ASP A 33 0.74 3.21 25.41
C ASP A 33 0.49 4.70 25.68
N ASP A 34 0.90 5.59 24.77
CA ASP A 34 0.63 7.03 24.81
C ASP A 34 -0.76 7.40 24.28
N GLY A 35 -1.61 6.42 23.97
CA GLY A 35 -2.97 6.61 23.51
C GLY A 35 -3.11 6.86 22.00
N LEU A 36 -2.01 6.91 21.26
CA LEU A 36 -2.02 6.95 19.80
C LEU A 36 -2.19 5.54 19.21
N TRP A 37 -2.48 5.49 17.92
CA TRP A 37 -2.54 4.28 17.12
C TRP A 37 -1.52 4.39 15.99
N GLU A 38 -0.85 3.29 15.67
CA GLU A 38 0.09 3.20 14.56
C GLU A 38 -0.45 2.19 13.54
N MET A 39 -0.49 2.58 12.27
CA MET A 39 -0.95 1.74 11.17
C MET A 39 0.20 1.54 10.20
N ASP A 40 0.63 0.31 10.03
CA ASP A 40 1.62 -0.10 9.04
C ASP A 40 0.93 -0.76 7.87
N ALA A 41 0.88 -0.05 6.74
CA ALA A 41 0.43 -0.59 5.48
C ALA A 41 1.61 -1.04 4.64
N ARG A 42 1.51 -2.20 4.00
CA ARG A 42 2.53 -2.73 3.08
C ARG A 42 1.92 -3.20 1.78
N LEU A 43 2.53 -2.80 0.67
CA LEU A 43 2.23 -3.31 -0.67
C LEU A 43 3.39 -4.15 -1.16
N ARG A 44 3.09 -5.40 -1.54
CA ARG A 44 4.02 -6.25 -2.30
C ARG A 44 3.43 -6.68 -3.62
N ASP A 45 4.19 -6.47 -4.69
CA ASP A 45 3.88 -6.99 -6.01
C ASP A 45 4.93 -8.02 -6.41
N ILE A 46 4.52 -9.24 -6.73
CA ILE A 46 5.42 -10.36 -7.07
C ILE A 46 5.03 -10.93 -8.43
N LYS A 47 6.01 -11.14 -9.29
CA LYS A 47 5.84 -11.86 -10.57
C LYS A 47 6.03 -13.35 -10.36
N SER A 48 5.24 -14.16 -11.06
CA SER A 48 5.31 -15.62 -11.01
C SER A 48 6.41 -16.23 -11.90
N ARG A 49 7.34 -15.39 -12.37
CA ARG A 49 8.45 -15.74 -13.24
C ARG A 49 9.58 -14.74 -13.05
N ASP A 50 10.77 -15.14 -13.45
CA ASP A 50 11.90 -14.22 -13.58
C ASP A 50 11.54 -13.08 -14.54
N THR A 51 11.90 -11.87 -14.15
CA THR A 51 11.51 -10.65 -14.84
C THR A 51 12.72 -9.74 -14.99
N LEU A 52 13.13 -9.50 -16.22
CA LEU A 52 14.13 -8.48 -16.54
C LEU A 52 13.50 -7.09 -16.38
N MET A 53 14.02 -6.30 -15.47
CA MET A 53 13.58 -4.94 -15.20
C MET A 53 14.13 -3.98 -16.26
N ASN A 54 13.50 -2.82 -16.46
CA ASN A 54 13.91 -1.86 -17.49
C ASN A 54 15.36 -1.36 -17.33
N HIS A 55 15.92 -1.43 -16.13
CA HIS A 55 17.31 -1.05 -15.83
C HIS A 55 18.29 -2.24 -15.86
N GLY A 56 17.88 -3.38 -16.44
CA GLY A 56 18.75 -4.53 -16.70
C GLY A 56 18.91 -5.53 -15.55
N GLU A 57 18.35 -5.27 -14.36
CA GLU A 57 18.36 -6.25 -13.27
C GLU A 57 17.39 -7.40 -13.55
N LEU A 58 17.82 -8.64 -13.33
CA LEU A 58 16.93 -9.80 -13.29
C LEU A 58 16.32 -9.93 -11.88
N ARG A 59 15.00 -9.75 -11.78
CA ARG A 59 14.24 -10.03 -10.56
C ARG A 59 13.80 -11.50 -10.60
N MET A 60 14.22 -12.29 -9.62
CA MET A 60 13.90 -13.72 -9.57
C MET A 60 12.43 -13.94 -9.22
N MET A 61 11.85 -15.06 -9.67
CA MET A 61 10.54 -15.51 -9.24
C MET A 61 10.45 -15.54 -7.70
N GLY A 62 9.40 -14.94 -7.15
CA GLY A 62 9.19 -14.83 -5.71
C GLY A 62 9.72 -13.54 -5.10
N ASP A 63 10.67 -12.87 -5.75
CA ASP A 63 11.11 -11.55 -5.30
C ASP A 63 10.07 -10.47 -5.64
N PRO A 64 9.80 -9.53 -4.72
CA PRO A 64 8.89 -8.43 -5.01
C PRO A 64 9.48 -7.50 -6.07
N ILE A 65 8.69 -7.09 -7.06
CA ILE A 65 8.98 -5.94 -7.93
C ILE A 65 8.66 -4.61 -7.24
N HIS A 66 7.65 -4.60 -6.37
CA HIS A 66 7.37 -3.53 -5.40
C HIS A 66 7.39 -4.11 -4.00
N ASP A 67 8.07 -3.45 -3.08
CA ASP A 67 7.96 -3.67 -1.64
C ASP A 67 7.96 -2.31 -0.95
N LEU A 68 6.75 -1.83 -0.66
CA LEU A 68 6.48 -0.47 -0.26
C LEU A 68 5.75 -0.48 1.08
N ARG A 69 6.06 0.47 1.96
CA ARG A 69 5.40 0.66 3.24
C ARG A 69 4.91 2.09 3.41
N LEU A 70 3.78 2.25 4.08
CA LEU A 70 3.23 3.51 4.54
C LEU A 70 2.87 3.35 6.03
N ARG A 71 3.41 4.22 6.87
CA ARG A 71 3.08 4.29 8.28
C ARG A 71 2.28 5.54 8.57
N LEU A 72 1.18 5.40 9.30
CA LEU A 72 0.43 6.52 9.86
C LEU A 72 0.37 6.38 11.38
N VAL A 73 0.65 7.47 12.09
CA VAL A 73 0.37 7.59 13.53
C VAL A 73 -0.84 8.47 13.69
N VAL A 74 -1.87 7.98 14.38
CA VAL A 74 -3.17 8.64 14.47
C VAL A 74 -3.68 8.75 15.90
N GLN A 75 -4.41 9.82 16.16
CA GLN A 75 -5.23 9.97 17.37
C GLN A 75 -6.48 9.08 17.27
N HIS A 76 -7.13 8.84 18.41
CA HIS A 76 -8.32 8.00 18.48
C HIS A 76 -9.48 8.49 17.59
N ASP A 77 -9.59 9.80 17.39
CA ASP A 77 -10.58 10.42 16.51
C ASP A 77 -10.21 10.35 15.02
N GLY A 78 -9.04 9.80 14.69
CA GLY A 78 -8.55 9.55 13.34
C GLY A 78 -7.65 10.64 12.77
N HIS A 79 -7.30 11.70 13.52
CA HIS A 79 -6.33 12.69 13.03
C HIS A 79 -4.93 12.10 12.93
N ILE A 80 -4.28 12.30 11.78
CA ILE A 80 -2.91 11.86 11.52
C ILE A 80 -1.96 12.88 12.16
N VAL A 81 -1.13 12.41 13.08
CA VAL A 81 -0.13 13.24 13.78
C VAL A 81 1.28 13.01 13.27
N ASP A 82 1.55 11.87 12.66
CA ASP A 82 2.80 11.62 11.94
C ASP A 82 2.58 10.62 10.79
N SER A 83 3.43 10.69 9.79
CA SER A 83 3.41 9.76 8.67
C SER A 83 4.77 9.64 7.99
N GLY A 84 4.97 8.49 7.36
CA GLY A 84 6.16 8.24 6.55
C GLY A 84 6.01 7.03 5.66
N SER A 85 6.87 6.91 4.66
CA SER A 85 6.87 5.84 3.68
C SER A 85 8.27 5.29 3.42
N GLN A 86 8.32 4.03 2.99
CA GLN A 86 9.56 3.34 2.63
C GLN A 86 9.37 2.55 1.34
N SER A 87 10.38 2.58 0.47
CA SER A 87 10.42 1.81 -0.77
C SER A 87 11.65 0.90 -0.77
N SER A 88 11.50 -0.36 -0.35
CA SER A 88 12.60 -1.32 -0.26
C SER A 88 12.90 -2.01 -1.59
N ARG A 89 11.88 -2.16 -2.45
CA ARG A 89 12.04 -2.65 -3.83
C ARG A 89 11.14 -1.86 -4.76
N VAL A 90 11.71 -1.43 -5.88
CA VAL A 90 11.02 -0.68 -6.93
C VAL A 90 11.45 -1.16 -8.32
N PRO A 91 10.61 -0.95 -9.36
CA PRO A 91 10.95 -1.30 -10.73
C PRO A 91 11.76 -0.23 -11.47
N HIS A 92 11.74 1.02 -10.97
CA HIS A 92 12.40 2.17 -11.57
C HIS A 92 13.18 2.95 -10.50
N PRO A 93 14.40 2.51 -10.17
CA PRO A 93 15.29 3.28 -9.30
C PRO A 93 15.49 4.71 -9.83
N GLY A 94 15.58 5.67 -8.92
CA GLY A 94 15.64 7.11 -9.16
C GLY A 94 14.32 7.80 -9.49
N HIS A 95 13.24 7.03 -9.72
CA HIS A 95 11.90 7.56 -10.03
C HIS A 95 10.85 7.20 -8.99
N CYS A 96 10.96 5.99 -8.41
CA CYS A 96 10.05 5.52 -7.37
C CYS A 96 10.52 5.88 -5.96
N GLU A 97 11.78 6.30 -5.78
CA GLU A 97 12.27 6.87 -4.53
C GLU A 97 12.18 8.40 -4.55
N PHE A 98 11.90 8.99 -3.38
CA PHE A 98 11.79 10.44 -3.26
C PHE A 98 13.18 11.08 -3.20
N LYS A 99 13.43 12.08 -4.05
CA LYS A 99 14.77 12.66 -4.21
C LYS A 99 15.23 13.57 -3.06
N GLN A 100 14.30 14.13 -2.28
CA GLN A 100 14.61 15.17 -1.28
C GLN A 100 13.80 15.03 0.02
N THR A 101 12.48 14.83 -0.08
CA THR A 101 11.58 14.70 1.07
C THR A 101 10.52 13.65 0.81
N ASP A 102 10.05 13.00 1.88
CA ASP A 102 8.95 12.04 1.79
C ASP A 102 7.60 12.77 1.62
N PRO A 103 6.95 12.68 0.45
CA PRO A 103 5.70 13.36 0.15
C PRO A 103 4.55 12.84 1.02
N TYR A 104 4.66 11.65 1.61
CA TYR A 104 3.62 11.08 2.45
C TYR A 104 3.54 11.79 3.81
N ARG A 105 4.48 12.67 4.14
CA ARG A 105 4.36 13.61 5.26
C ARG A 105 3.22 14.61 5.07
N GLU A 106 2.78 14.88 3.84
CA GLU A 106 1.61 15.70 3.55
C GLU A 106 0.29 15.10 4.08
N LEU A 107 0.30 13.83 4.51
CA LEU A 107 -0.86 13.22 5.16
C LEU A 107 -1.07 13.71 6.60
N ILE A 108 -0.05 14.30 7.24
CA ILE A 108 -0.16 14.87 8.58
C ILE A 108 -1.27 15.94 8.58
N GLY A 109 -2.11 15.90 9.62
CA GLY A 109 -3.28 16.77 9.77
C GLY A 109 -4.52 16.35 8.98
N LEU A 110 -4.46 15.34 8.11
CA LEU A 110 -5.68 14.70 7.60
C LEU A 110 -6.36 13.88 8.70
N ASN A 111 -7.61 13.51 8.45
CA ASN A 111 -8.36 12.62 9.33
C ASN A 111 -8.87 11.41 8.54
N LEU A 112 -8.55 10.20 9.00
CA LEU A 112 -8.91 8.94 8.33
C LEU A 112 -10.42 8.76 8.11
N LYS A 113 -11.25 9.36 8.96
CA LYS A 113 -12.71 9.23 8.95
C LYS A 113 -13.39 10.36 8.17
N ARG A 114 -12.68 11.42 7.78
CA ARG A 114 -13.24 12.64 7.16
C ARG A 114 -12.55 12.93 5.84
N ASP A 115 -13.19 12.52 4.74
CA ASP A 115 -12.74 12.79 3.36
C ASP A 115 -11.30 12.34 3.03
N PHE A 116 -10.73 11.42 3.81
CA PHE A 116 -9.33 11.01 3.70
C PHE A 116 -8.93 10.62 2.28
N ARG A 117 -9.74 9.79 1.61
CA ARG A 117 -9.49 9.33 0.23
C ARG A 117 -9.33 10.50 -0.75
N ARG A 118 -10.26 11.46 -0.72
CA ARG A 118 -10.21 12.63 -1.60
C ARG A 118 -9.01 13.51 -1.26
N SER A 119 -8.82 13.86 0.01
CA SER A 119 -7.76 14.77 0.42
C SER A 119 -6.35 14.19 0.28
N SER A 120 -6.19 12.87 0.46
CA SER A 120 -4.91 12.19 0.20
C SER A 120 -4.56 12.22 -1.29
N LEU A 121 -5.53 11.98 -2.19
CA LEU A 121 -5.33 12.11 -3.63
C LEU A 121 -4.93 13.55 -4.00
N GLU A 122 -5.65 14.56 -3.52
CA GLU A 122 -5.33 15.98 -3.79
C GLU A 122 -3.88 16.33 -3.43
N ARG A 123 -3.38 15.80 -2.30
CA ARG A 123 -2.01 16.05 -1.83
C ARG A 123 -0.97 15.23 -2.57
N LEU A 124 -1.28 14.00 -2.96
CA LEU A 124 -0.28 13.03 -3.46
C LEU A 124 -0.30 12.80 -4.98
N VAL A 125 -1.27 13.33 -5.73
CA VAL A 125 -1.37 13.09 -7.18
C VAL A 125 -0.19 13.70 -7.96
N GLY A 126 0.09 13.14 -9.13
CA GLY A 126 1.13 13.61 -10.05
C GLY A 126 2.52 13.09 -9.68
N VAL A 127 3.54 13.95 -9.74
CA VAL A 127 4.94 13.61 -9.43
C VAL A 127 5.25 13.66 -7.93
N ARG A 128 4.25 13.98 -7.10
CA ARG A 128 4.44 14.13 -5.65
C ARG A 128 4.53 12.76 -4.97
N GLY A 129 3.57 11.86 -5.19
CA GLY A 129 3.62 10.48 -4.69
C GLY A 129 3.83 9.46 -5.80
N CYS A 130 4.20 8.22 -5.44
CA CYS A 130 4.17 7.13 -6.40
C CYS A 130 2.75 6.53 -6.45
N THR A 131 2.28 6.10 -7.62
CA THR A 131 0.92 5.56 -7.78
C THR A 131 0.61 4.47 -6.76
N HIS A 132 1.57 3.58 -6.49
CA HIS A 132 1.40 2.44 -5.59
C HIS A 132 1.22 2.81 -4.11
N LEU A 133 2.03 3.74 -3.58
CA LEU A 133 1.87 4.19 -2.20
C LEU A 133 0.62 5.07 -2.05
N THR A 134 0.25 5.82 -3.10
CA THR A 134 -1.02 6.56 -3.12
C THR A 134 -2.23 5.61 -3.13
N GLU A 135 -2.19 4.51 -3.89
CA GLU A 135 -3.18 3.43 -3.82
C GLU A 135 -3.20 2.77 -2.43
N LEU A 136 -2.03 2.53 -1.82
CA LEU A 136 -1.92 1.97 -0.47
C LEU A 136 -2.58 2.88 0.58
N ALA A 137 -2.48 4.20 0.42
CA ALA A 137 -3.21 5.14 1.29
C ALA A 137 -4.74 5.02 1.13
N GLN A 138 -5.27 4.62 -0.02
CA GLN A 138 -6.72 4.54 -0.24
C GLN A 138 -7.40 3.35 0.48
N VAL A 139 -6.61 2.36 0.90
CA VAL A 139 -7.10 1.17 1.63
C VAL A 139 -7.04 1.32 3.15
N LEU A 140 -6.51 2.46 3.63
CA LEU A 140 -6.49 2.85 5.04
C LEU A 140 -7.78 3.57 5.47
#